data_AF-A0A232EER5-F1
#
_entry.id   AF-A0A232EER5-F1
#
_cell.length_a   1.000
_cell.length_b   1.000
_cell.length_c   1.000
_cell.angle_alpha   90.00
_cell.angle_beta   90.00
_cell.angle_gamma   90.00
#
_symmetry.space_group_name_H-M   'P 1'
#
loop_
_entity.id
_entity.type
_entity.pdbx_description
1 polymer ?
#
loop_
_entity_poly.entity_id
_entity_poly.type
_entity_poly.pdbx_seq_one_letter_code
_entity_poly.pdbx_strand_id
1 'polypeptide(L)'
;TILCKDYDCETVHAVDIYHGTKKPEDPNVFLKQFAEEAKDLMSTGLKYIDKTYHVIINGLNFDSPAKSYVLCTKYQIKCKIEGDYLNCNTLLRIDDFFKNMEYLHEYQCGVSILIELPDL
;
A
#
# COMPACT_ATOMS: atom_id res chain seq x y z
N THR A 1 -4.37 9.01 -7.63
CA THR A 1 -5.04 9.56 -6.43
C THR A 1 -4.95 8.55 -5.32
N ILE A 2 -4.68 9.00 -4.10
CA ILE A 2 -4.78 8.23 -2.88
C ILE A 2 -6.04 8.67 -2.17
N LEU A 3 -6.86 7.70 -1.77
CA LEU A 3 -8.13 7.91 -1.08
C LEU A 3 -8.03 7.32 0.32
N CYS A 4 -8.59 8.02 1.29
CA CYS A 4 -8.71 7.56 2.67
C CYS A 4 -10.18 7.48 3.05
N LYS A 5 -10.52 6.47 3.84
CA LYS A 5 -11.84 6.32 4.46
C LYS A 5 -11.63 6.09 5.95
N ASP A 6 -12.33 6.87 6.75
CA ASP A 6 -12.42 6.63 8.20
C ASP A 6 -13.34 5.42 8.46
N TYR A 7 -13.03 4.62 9.47
CA TYR A 7 -13.87 3.47 9.83
C TYR A 7 -15.27 3.89 10.28
N ASP A 8 -15.38 5.02 10.99
CA ASP A 8 -16.62 5.50 11.59
C ASP A 8 -17.41 6.43 10.65
N CYS A 9 -16.83 6.80 9.51
CA CYS A 9 -17.47 7.68 8.52
C CYS A 9 -17.64 6.99 7.16
N GLU A 10 -18.79 7.19 6.52
CA GLU A 10 -19.03 6.65 5.17
C GLU A 10 -18.34 7.47 4.07
N THR A 11 -17.76 8.62 4.40
CA THR A 11 -17.13 9.51 3.42
C THR A 11 -15.72 9.06 3.05
N VAL A 12 -15.42 9.19 1.76
CA VAL A 12 -14.08 8.97 1.20
C VAL A 12 -13.45 10.33 0.92
N HIS A 13 -12.22 10.52 1.38
CA HIS A 13 -11.46 11.75 1.22
C HIS A 13 -10.27 11.51 0.29
N ALA A 14 -10.05 12.41 -0.66
CA ALA A 14 -8.79 12.43 -1.40
C ALA A 14 -7.72 13.03 -0.51
N VAL A 15 -6.63 12.28 -0.27
CA VAL A 15 -5.50 12.73 0.54
C VAL A 15 -4.28 13.06 -0.30
N ASP A 16 -4.19 12.52 -1.52
CA ASP A 16 -3.12 12.83 -2.46
C ASP A 16 -3.59 12.70 -3.91
N ILE A 17 -3.16 13.61 -4.78
CA ILE A 17 -3.47 13.64 -6.21
C ILE A 17 -2.19 13.91 -6.99
N TYR A 18 -1.80 12.92 -7.81
CA TYR A 18 -0.78 13.11 -8.82
C TYR A 18 -1.41 13.52 -10.16
N HIS A 19 -0.79 14.51 -10.82
CA HIS A 19 -1.11 14.91 -12.18
C HIS A 19 0.15 14.91 -13.03
N GLY A 20 0.10 14.23 -14.17
CA GLY A 20 1.18 14.18 -15.14
C GLY A 20 0.73 13.49 -16.43
N THR A 21 1.52 13.62 -17.49
CA THR A 21 1.22 13.03 -18.80
C THR A 21 1.41 11.51 -18.83
N LYS A 22 2.19 10.98 -17.89
CA LYS A 22 2.44 9.55 -17.68
C LYS A 22 2.46 9.25 -16.19
N LYS A 23 2.27 7.97 -15.86
CA LYS A 23 2.50 7.45 -14.51
C LYS A 23 3.96 7.73 -14.09
N PRO A 24 4.23 8.08 -12.82
CA PRO A 24 5.60 8.26 -12.34
C PRO A 24 6.43 7.01 -12.58
N GLU A 25 7.68 7.16 -13.02
CA GLU A 25 8.56 6.01 -13.27
C GLU A 25 8.92 5.29 -11.98
N ASP A 26 9.14 6.07 -10.91
CA ASP A 26 9.43 5.54 -9.58
C ASP A 26 8.19 5.66 -8.67
N PRO A 27 7.59 4.53 -8.23
CA PRO A 27 6.49 4.55 -7.27
C PRO A 27 6.86 5.17 -5.93
N ASN A 28 8.14 5.09 -5.51
CA ASN A 28 8.58 5.66 -4.24
C ASN A 28 8.61 7.18 -4.28
N VAL A 29 8.93 7.80 -5.42
CA VAL A 29 8.84 9.26 -5.60
C VAL A 29 7.38 9.72 -5.52
N PHE A 30 6.45 8.95 -6.11
CA PHE A 30 5.03 9.23 -6.04
C PHE A 30 4.48 9.13 -4.60
N LEU A 31 4.88 8.09 -3.87
CA LEU A 31 4.36 7.81 -2.52
C LEU A 31 5.11 8.53 -1.41
N LYS A 32 6.19 9.27 -1.73
CA LYS A 32 7.10 9.82 -0.72
C LYS A 32 6.39 10.68 0.31
N GLN A 33 5.66 11.68 -0.17
CA GLN A 33 4.95 12.62 0.71
C GLN A 33 3.94 11.89 1.60
N PHE A 34 3.11 11.04 0.98
CA PHE A 34 2.14 10.22 1.72
C PHE A 34 2.81 9.34 2.79
N ALA A 35 3.88 8.63 2.45
CA ALA A 35 4.53 7.71 3.38
C ALA A 35 5.20 8.44 4.55
N GLU A 36 5.85 9.57 4.30
CA GLU A 36 6.47 10.40 5.35
C GLU A 36 5.42 10.98 6.29
N GLU A 37 4.34 11.57 5.76
CA GLU A 37 3.25 12.13 6.56
C GLU A 37 2.49 11.05 7.34
N ALA A 38 2.17 9.92 6.71
CA ALA A 38 1.50 8.81 7.36
C ALA A 38 2.35 8.21 8.49
N LYS A 39 3.64 8.01 8.26
CA LYS A 39 4.59 7.51 9.27
C LYS A 39 4.68 8.43 10.47
N ASP A 40 4.80 9.74 10.25
CA ASP A 40 4.82 10.73 11.34
C ASP A 40 3.50 10.73 12.11
N LEU A 41 2.37 10.70 11.41
CA LEU A 41 1.04 10.70 12.01
C LEU A 41 0.77 9.42 12.83
N MET A 42 1.20 8.26 12.33
CA MET A 42 1.08 6.98 13.04
C MET A 42 2.00 6.91 14.26
N SER A 43 3.21 7.49 14.17
CA SER A 43 4.19 7.45 15.26
C SER A 43 3.90 8.46 16.37
N THR A 44 3.47 9.67 16.01
CA THR A 44 3.33 10.80 16.95
C THR A 44 1.88 11.08 17.34
N GLY A 45 0.92 10.61 16.53
CA GLY A 45 -0.50 10.93 16.66
C GLY A 45 -0.83 12.36 16.20
N LEU A 46 -2.11 12.59 15.93
CA LEU A 46 -2.63 13.93 15.64
C LEU A 46 -2.79 14.71 16.94
N LYS A 47 -2.07 15.82 17.09
CA LYS A 47 -2.23 16.74 18.21
C LYS A 47 -3.28 17.79 17.88
N TYR A 48 -4.36 17.82 18.64
CA TYR A 48 -5.39 18.84 18.52
C TYR A 48 -5.79 19.32 19.91
N ILE A 49 -5.56 20.62 20.15
CA ILE A 49 -5.66 21.25 21.47
C ILE A 49 -4.69 20.54 22.44
N ASP A 50 -5.18 20.00 23.56
CA ASP A 50 -4.40 19.30 24.59
C ASP A 50 -4.62 17.78 24.53
N LYS A 51 -5.02 17.27 23.37
CA LYS A 51 -5.26 15.83 23.14
C LYS A 51 -4.41 15.32 21.98
N THR A 52 -3.89 14.12 22.15
CA THR A 52 -3.23 13.34 21.10
C THR A 52 -4.15 12.22 20.67
N TYR A 53 -4.43 12.15 19.37
CA TYR A 53 -5.23 11.10 18.75
C TYR A 53 -4.30 10.15 18.02
N HIS A 54 -4.27 8.88 18.43
CA HIS A 54 -3.48 7.86 17.76
C HIS A 54 -4.11 7.51 16.42
N VAL A 55 -3.30 7.48 15.36
CA VAL A 55 -3.74 7.16 14.01
C VAL A 55 -3.17 5.80 13.62
N ILE A 56 -4.03 4.93 13.09
CA ILE A 56 -3.68 3.60 12.62
C ILE A 56 -4.23 3.46 11.20
N ILE A 57 -3.41 2.94 10.29
CA ILE A 57 -3.85 2.55 8.95
C ILE A 57 -4.20 1.07 8.99
N ASN A 58 -5.49 0.74 8.97
CA ASN A 58 -5.95 -0.66 9.06
C ASN A 58 -5.65 -1.49 7.81
N GLY A 59 -5.37 -0.85 6.68
CA GLY A 59 -5.01 -1.56 5.46
C GLY A 59 -4.99 -0.66 4.23
N LEU A 60 -4.29 -1.15 3.21
CA LEU A 60 -4.20 -0.50 1.91
C LEU A 60 -4.87 -1.36 0.85
N ASN A 61 -5.79 -0.78 0.09
CA ASN A 61 -6.54 -1.48 -0.96
C ASN A 61 -6.14 -0.94 -2.33
N PHE A 62 -5.79 -1.84 -3.24
CA PHE A 62 -5.33 -1.53 -4.58
C PHE A 62 -5.95 -2.52 -5.57
N ASP A 63 -6.22 -2.06 -6.80
CA ASP A 63 -6.38 -3.00 -7.90
C ASP A 63 -5.04 -3.71 -8.19
N SER A 64 -5.08 -4.83 -8.91
CA SER A 64 -3.87 -5.64 -9.14
C SER A 64 -2.72 -4.84 -9.80
N PRO A 65 -2.95 -4.01 -10.85
CA PRO A 65 -1.89 -3.21 -11.44
C PRO A 65 -1.31 -2.16 -10.47
N ALA A 66 -2.14 -1.44 -9.72
CA ALA A 66 -1.67 -0.47 -8.74
C ALA A 66 -0.90 -1.17 -7.61
N LYS A 67 -1.38 -2.32 -7.12
CA LYS A 67 -0.68 -3.13 -6.11
C LYS A 67 0.73 -3.47 -6.55
N SER A 68 0.89 -4.03 -7.74
CA SER A 68 2.22 -4.40 -8.26
C SER A 68 3.16 -3.21 -8.40
N TYR A 69 2.61 -2.05 -8.76
CA TYR A 69 3.39 -0.84 -8.91
C TYR A 69 3.84 -0.27 -7.56
N VAL A 70 2.91 -0.05 -6.62
CA VAL A 70 3.23 0.57 -5.33
C VAL A 70 4.05 -0.33 -4.42
N LEU A 71 3.88 -1.66 -4.52
CA LEU A 71 4.63 -2.63 -3.74
C LEU A 71 5.91 -3.11 -4.44
N CYS A 72 6.22 -2.60 -5.64
CA CYS A 72 7.37 -3.05 -6.44
C CYS A 72 7.38 -4.57 -6.66
N THR A 73 6.23 -5.18 -6.97
CA THR A 73 6.10 -6.64 -7.17
C THR A 73 5.76 -7.01 -8.61
N LYS A 74 6.00 -8.26 -8.98
CA LYS A 74 5.58 -8.80 -10.28
C LYS A 74 4.05 -8.69 -10.41
N TYR A 75 3.61 -8.12 -11.52
CA TYR A 75 2.20 -8.07 -11.86
C TYR A 75 1.67 -9.49 -12.10
N GLN A 76 0.80 -9.94 -11.20
CA GLN A 76 0.07 -11.20 -11.37
C GLN A 76 -1.26 -10.90 -12.07
N ILE A 77 -1.25 -11.07 -13.39
CA ILE A 77 -2.47 -11.10 -14.20
C ILE A 77 -3.29 -12.31 -13.74
N LYS A 78 -4.58 -12.11 -13.43
CA LYS A 78 -5.53 -13.21 -13.16
C LYS A 78 -5.39 -14.29 -14.23
N CYS A 79 -5.58 -15.56 -13.83
CA CYS A 79 -5.54 -16.77 -14.66
C CYS A 79 -5.95 -16.52 -16.12
N LYS A 80 -5.12 -16.95 -17.08
CA LYS A 80 -5.48 -17.04 -18.51
C LYS A 80 -6.40 -18.24 -18.83
N ILE A 81 -6.87 -18.96 -17.81
CA ILE A 81 -7.65 -20.17 -17.95
C ILE A 81 -9.08 -19.83 -17.58
N GLU A 82 -9.99 -19.87 -18.55
CA GLU A 82 -11.43 -20.07 -18.29
C GLU A 82 -11.63 -21.55 -17.94
N GLY A 83 -12.06 -21.82 -16.71
CA GLY A 83 -12.24 -23.17 -16.18
C GLY A 83 -12.41 -23.18 -14.66
N ASP A 84 -13.01 -24.25 -14.13
CA ASP A 84 -13.49 -24.36 -12.74
C ASP A 84 -12.43 -23.99 -11.69
N TYR A 85 -12.88 -23.32 -10.63
CA TYR A 85 -12.10 -22.92 -9.46
C TYR A 85 -11.45 -24.14 -8.78
N LEU A 86 -10.31 -24.58 -9.29
CA LEU A 86 -9.43 -25.53 -8.63
C LEU A 86 -8.69 -24.79 -7.52
N ASN A 87 -9.22 -24.96 -6.31
CA ASN A 87 -8.61 -24.74 -5.00
C ASN A 87 -7.19 -24.14 -5.06
N CYS A 88 -7.08 -22.81 -5.06
CA CYS A 88 -5.79 -22.10 -5.02
C CYS A 88 -5.13 -22.28 -3.65
N ASN A 89 -4.57 -23.47 -3.40
CA ASN A 89 -3.70 -23.79 -2.27
C ASN A 89 -2.29 -23.19 -2.45
N THR A 90 -2.18 -22.00 -3.04
CA THR A 90 -0.94 -21.23 -2.99
C THR A 90 -0.87 -20.56 -1.63
N LEU A 91 0.22 -20.77 -0.89
CA LEU A 91 0.49 -20.05 0.35
C LEU A 91 0.28 -18.55 0.11
N LEU A 92 -0.58 -17.94 0.92
CA LEU A 92 -0.74 -16.50 0.93
C LEU A 92 0.59 -15.88 1.34
N ARG A 93 0.95 -14.77 0.70
CA ARG A 93 2.14 -14.00 1.09
C ARG A 93 1.87 -13.34 2.44
N ILE A 94 2.89 -13.32 3.29
CA ILE A 94 2.83 -12.79 4.65
C ILE A 94 3.57 -11.45 4.67
N ASP A 95 3.03 -10.47 5.39
CA ASP A 95 3.55 -9.11 5.42
C ASP A 95 4.97 -9.04 6.00
N ASP A 96 5.29 -9.85 7.02
CA ASP A 96 6.64 -9.96 7.57
C ASP A 96 7.68 -10.38 6.52
N PHE A 97 7.35 -11.39 5.71
CA PHE A 97 8.26 -11.86 4.66
C PHE A 97 8.43 -10.80 3.56
N PHE A 98 7.37 -10.03 3.27
CA PHE A 98 7.44 -8.91 2.35
C PHE A 98 8.33 -7.78 2.90
N LYS A 99 8.18 -7.40 4.17
CA LYS A 99 9.00 -6.38 4.85
C LYS A 99 10.47 -6.78 4.92
N ASN A 100 10.74 -8.05 5.20
CA ASN A 100 12.08 -8.62 5.27
C ASN A 100 12.69 -8.91 3.89
N MET A 101 12.00 -8.57 2.80
CA MET A 101 12.44 -8.78 1.41
C MET A 101 12.72 -10.26 1.07
N GLU A 102 12.05 -11.19 1.75
CA GLU A 102 12.26 -12.63 1.56
C GLU A 102 11.80 -13.12 0.17
N TYR A 103 10.97 -12.35 -0.53
CA TYR A 103 10.51 -12.65 -1.87
C TYR A 103 11.30 -11.94 -2.98
N LEU A 104 12.44 -11.31 -2.65
CA LEU A 104 13.26 -10.59 -3.62
C LEU A 104 13.71 -11.52 -4.76
N HIS A 105 13.71 -11.00 -5.98
CA HIS A 105 14.00 -11.70 -7.25
C HIS A 105 12.90 -12.69 -7.72
N GLU A 106 12.16 -13.31 -6.81
CA GLU A 106 11.06 -14.22 -7.16
C GLU A 106 9.74 -13.51 -7.40
N TYR A 107 9.37 -12.57 -6.53
CA TYR A 107 8.11 -11.84 -6.61
C TYR A 107 8.29 -10.34 -6.36
N GLN A 108 9.13 -9.94 -5.39
CA GLN A 108 9.55 -8.56 -5.21
C GLN A 108 10.63 -8.21 -6.24
N CYS A 109 10.43 -7.10 -6.93
CA CYS A 109 11.34 -6.56 -7.94
C CYS A 109 12.09 -5.31 -7.45
N GLY A 110 11.71 -4.79 -6.28
CA GLY A 110 12.34 -3.62 -5.66
C GLY A 110 11.78 -3.39 -4.26
N VAL A 111 12.29 -2.34 -3.62
CA VAL A 111 11.85 -1.92 -2.28
C VAL A 111 10.76 -0.87 -2.43
N SER A 112 9.63 -1.08 -1.76
CA SER A 112 8.56 -0.09 -1.66
C SER A 112 8.76 0.78 -0.43
N ILE A 113 8.56 2.10 -0.54
CA ILE A 113 8.59 3.01 0.60
C ILE A 113 7.51 2.70 1.65
N LEU A 114 6.46 1.96 1.29
CA LEU A 114 5.40 1.58 2.21
C LEU A 114 5.88 0.65 3.33
N ILE A 115 7.04 0.00 3.20
CA ILE A 115 7.63 -0.78 4.29
C ILE A 115 8.02 0.09 5.49
N GLU A 116 8.12 1.40 5.32
CA GLU A 116 8.43 2.34 6.38
C GLU A 116 7.23 2.68 7.28
N LEU A 117 6.01 2.31 6.86
CA LEU A 117 4.82 2.51 7.67
C LEU A 117 4.84 1.55 8.87
N PRO A 118 4.67 2.06 10.11
CA PRO A 118 4.55 1.22 11.29
C PRO A 118 3.39 0.24 11.12
N ASP A 119 3.54 -1.00 11.58
CA ASP A 119 2.46 -1.98 11.69
C ASP A 119 1.67 -2.28 10.39
N LEU A 120 2.28 -2.05 9.21
CA LEU A 120 1.67 -2.39 7.91
C LEU A 120 1.63 -3.89 7.61
#